data_AF-A0A7W7RC04-F1
#
_entry.id   AF-A0A7W7RC04-F1
#
_cell.length_a   1.000
_cell.length_b   1.000
_cell.length_c   1.000
_cell.angle_alpha   90.00
_cell.angle_beta   90.00
_cell.angle_gamma   90.00
#
_symmetry.space_group_name_H-M   'P 1'
#
loop_
_entity.id
_entity.type
_entity.pdbx_description
1 polymer ?
#
loop_
_entity_poly.entity_id
_entity_poly.type
_entity_poly.pdbx_seq_one_letter_code
_entity_poly.pdbx_strand_id
1 'polypeptide(L)'
;MADPRKQQIKARMHARPGETYMQARRRLTDPSTWTVETAGFLFSCSLPNGQDPRSTFLAAPEMVLAAAVANSAQILTRQSTGEEYPAWSDVVVLRPQRPAQPDEAPPGWYPVEAFILVRARRPWSKLDEDEQVITDAYQAARDTVGRMWPGLPEEWAPAAMNLTTVAGLRGWTDADLKRLAQDPLGRSTTVGADPSLLPEGA
;
A
#
# COMPACT_ATOMS: atom_id res chain seq x y z
N MET A 1 19.61 -21.72 12.97
CA MET A 1 18.57 -20.78 12.50
C MET A 1 17.21 -21.41 12.69
N ALA A 2 16.25 -20.70 13.29
CA ALA A 2 14.87 -21.19 13.41
C ALA A 2 14.18 -21.10 12.04
N ASP A 3 13.40 -22.13 11.69
CA ASP A 3 12.60 -22.17 10.46
C ASP A 3 11.53 -21.05 10.51
N PRO A 4 11.54 -20.08 9.57
CA PRO A 4 10.58 -18.97 9.54
C PRO A 4 9.12 -19.43 9.55
N ARG A 5 8.82 -20.58 8.93
CA ARG A 5 7.47 -21.14 8.90
C ARG A 5 7.00 -21.63 10.27
N LYS A 6 7.92 -22.12 11.11
CA LYS A 6 7.59 -22.52 12.48
C LYS A 6 7.27 -21.31 13.36
N GLN A 7 7.89 -20.16 13.11
CA GLN A 7 7.58 -18.91 13.80
C GLN A 7 6.18 -18.39 13.40
N GLN A 8 5.85 -18.38 12.10
CA GLN A 8 4.51 -18.06 11.60
C GLN A 8 3.41 -18.93 12.22
N ILE A 9 3.62 -20.25 12.30
CA ILE A 9 2.65 -21.17 12.89
C ILE A 9 2.44 -20.88 14.39
N LYS A 10 3.53 -20.63 15.13
CA LYS A 10 3.45 -20.28 16.56
C LYS A 10 2.75 -18.95 16.79
N ALA A 11 3.06 -17.91 16.01
CA ALA A 11 2.38 -16.62 16.12
C ALA A 11 0.86 -16.75 15.89
N ARG A 12 0.45 -17.61 14.96
CA ARG A 12 -0.96 -17.88 14.68
C ARG A 12 -1.67 -18.65 15.79
N MET A 13 -1.00 -19.63 16.39
CA MET A 13 -1.50 -20.33 17.58
C MET A 13 -1.66 -19.37 18.78
N HIS A 14 -0.78 -18.37 18.91
CA HIS A 14 -0.93 -17.31 19.92
C HIS A 14 -2.11 -16.39 19.63
N ALA A 15 -2.35 -16.03 18.36
CA ALA A 15 -3.48 -15.19 17.95
C ALA A 15 -4.85 -15.91 18.04
N ARG A 16 -4.87 -17.25 18.11
CA ARG A 16 -6.09 -18.07 18.23
C ARG A 16 -5.91 -19.16 19.29
N PRO A 17 -6.15 -18.83 20.57
CA PRO A 17 -6.04 -19.80 21.66
C PRO A 17 -6.92 -21.03 21.41
N GLY A 18 -6.31 -22.22 21.43
CA GLY A 18 -6.99 -23.51 21.16
C GLY A 18 -6.78 -24.06 19.75
N GLU A 19 -6.18 -23.31 18.82
CA GLU A 19 -5.79 -23.83 17.51
C GLU A 19 -4.55 -24.75 17.61
N THR A 20 -4.63 -25.96 17.08
CA THR A 20 -3.49 -26.89 17.07
C THR A 20 -2.46 -26.51 16.00
N TYR A 21 -1.20 -26.92 16.18
CA TYR A 21 -0.13 -26.69 15.21
C TYR A 21 -0.51 -27.17 13.79
N MET A 22 -1.15 -28.33 13.68
CA MET A 22 -1.56 -28.88 12.38
C MET A 22 -2.71 -28.10 11.74
N GLN A 23 -3.64 -27.54 12.53
CA GLN A 23 -4.71 -26.68 12.02
C GLN A 23 -4.18 -25.31 11.57
N ALA A 24 -3.30 -24.70 12.38
CA ALA A 24 -2.63 -23.44 12.02
C ALA A 24 -1.78 -23.61 10.75
N ARG A 25 -1.00 -24.70 10.66
CA ARG A 25 -0.25 -25.07 9.45
C ARG A 25 -1.19 -25.29 8.26
N ARG A 26 -2.26 -26.07 8.43
CA ARG A 26 -3.20 -26.38 7.34
C ARG A 26 -3.83 -25.11 6.79
N ARG A 27 -4.28 -24.17 7.62
CA ARG A 27 -4.86 -22.88 7.17
C ARG A 27 -3.87 -21.95 6.47
N LEU A 28 -2.59 -21.99 6.84
CA LEU A 28 -1.53 -21.30 6.11
C LEU A 28 -1.33 -21.88 4.71
N THR A 29 -1.66 -23.16 4.53
CA THR A 29 -1.39 -23.90 3.29
C THR A 29 -2.63 -24.28 2.50
N ASP A 30 -3.84 -24.01 3.00
CA ASP A 30 -5.10 -24.45 2.41
C ASP A 30 -5.77 -23.28 1.67
N PRO A 31 -5.60 -23.19 0.34
CA PRO A 31 -6.09 -22.07 -0.46
C PRO A 31 -7.62 -22.05 -0.57
N SER A 32 -8.31 -23.11 -0.11
CA SER A 32 -9.79 -23.20 -0.11
C SER A 32 -10.44 -22.28 0.94
N THR A 33 -9.67 -21.82 1.93
CA THR A 33 -10.14 -20.89 2.96
C THR A 33 -9.83 -19.42 2.65
N TRP A 34 -9.15 -19.16 1.53
CA TRP A 34 -8.75 -17.82 1.14
C TRP A 34 -9.78 -17.21 0.20
N THR A 35 -10.27 -16.03 0.52
CA THR A 35 -11.10 -15.20 -0.36
C THR A 35 -10.28 -14.04 -0.92
N VAL A 36 -10.71 -13.50 -2.05
CA VAL A 36 -10.16 -12.27 -2.62
C VAL A 36 -11.12 -11.15 -2.28
N GLU A 37 -10.66 -10.18 -1.50
CA GLU A 37 -11.44 -8.96 -1.20
C GLU A 37 -10.55 -7.73 -1.37
N THR A 38 -11.19 -6.56 -1.33
CA THR A 38 -10.56 -5.27 -1.63
C THR A 38 -10.59 -4.38 -0.40
N ALA A 39 -9.43 -3.98 0.08
CA ALA A 39 -9.26 -2.93 1.08
C ALA A 39 -8.76 -1.66 0.40
N GLY A 40 -8.94 -0.48 1.00
CA GLY A 40 -8.39 0.73 0.40
C GLY A 40 -8.05 1.83 1.40
N PHE A 41 -7.06 2.63 1.03
CA PHE A 41 -6.57 3.73 1.84
C PHE A 41 -6.08 4.90 0.97
N LEU A 42 -6.05 6.08 1.58
CA LEU A 42 -5.40 7.26 1.07
C LEU A 42 -3.95 7.26 1.55
N PHE A 43 -3.01 7.42 0.64
CA PHE A 43 -1.59 7.56 0.90
C PHE A 43 -1.16 8.98 0.62
N SER A 44 -0.75 9.70 1.67
CA SER A 44 -0.27 11.08 1.58
C SER A 44 1.25 11.05 1.66
N CYS A 45 1.93 11.69 0.70
CA CYS A 45 3.38 11.80 0.70
C CYS A 45 3.83 13.12 0.05
N SER A 46 5.13 13.36 -0.01
CA SER A 46 5.70 14.45 -0.79
C SER A 46 6.59 13.90 -1.91
N LEU A 47 6.54 14.53 -3.08
CA LEU A 47 7.41 14.24 -4.23
C LEU A 47 8.33 15.43 -4.53
N PRO A 48 9.51 15.23 -5.13
CA PRO A 48 10.42 16.33 -5.45
C PRO A 48 9.90 17.22 -6.60
N ASN A 49 9.99 18.53 -6.43
CA ASN A 49 9.66 19.57 -7.43
C ASN A 49 10.74 19.61 -8.54
N GLY A 50 10.72 18.64 -9.46
CA GLY A 50 11.61 18.59 -10.62
C GLY A 50 12.41 17.30 -10.72
N GLN A 51 13.32 17.23 -11.70
CA GLN A 51 14.32 16.17 -11.72
C GLN A 51 15.23 16.38 -10.51
N ASP A 52 15.01 15.62 -9.45
CA ASP A 52 16.07 15.37 -8.48
C ASP A 52 17.34 15.07 -9.30
N PRO A 53 18.48 15.74 -9.07
CA PRO A 53 19.71 15.43 -9.80
C PRO A 53 20.15 13.96 -9.67
N ARG A 54 19.55 13.20 -8.74
CA ARG A 54 19.67 11.73 -8.59
C ARG A 54 18.56 10.92 -9.27
N SER A 55 17.48 11.57 -9.70
CA SER A 55 16.36 10.96 -10.42
C SER A 55 16.79 10.57 -11.83
N THR A 56 17.07 9.27 -12.02
CA THR A 56 17.24 8.66 -13.35
C THR A 56 15.92 8.38 -14.05
N PHE A 57 14.79 8.83 -13.48
CA PHE A 57 13.45 8.53 -13.98
C PHE A 57 13.13 9.32 -15.25
N LEU A 58 12.73 8.60 -16.31
CA LEU A 58 12.26 9.19 -17.57
C LEU A 58 10.78 9.61 -17.52
N ALA A 59 10.01 9.05 -16.58
CA ALA A 59 8.59 9.32 -16.39
C ALA A 59 8.35 10.41 -15.33
N ALA A 60 7.14 10.97 -15.33
CA ALA A 60 6.72 11.94 -14.30
C ALA A 60 6.75 11.30 -12.89
N PRO A 61 7.15 12.04 -11.83
CA PRO A 61 7.24 11.50 -10.47
C PRO A 61 5.95 10.82 -9.97
N GLU A 62 4.78 11.30 -10.40
CA GLU A 62 3.49 10.70 -10.05
C GLU A 62 3.29 9.31 -10.68
N MET A 63 3.72 9.12 -11.93
CA MET A 63 3.66 7.81 -12.60
C MET A 63 4.61 6.83 -11.92
N VAL A 64 5.80 7.32 -11.57
CA VAL A 64 6.81 6.57 -10.83
C VAL A 64 6.29 6.17 -9.45
N LEU A 65 5.61 7.08 -8.74
CA LEU A 65 4.95 6.81 -7.46
C LEU A 65 3.88 5.72 -7.61
N ALA A 66 2.99 5.88 -8.60
CA ALA A 66 1.94 4.89 -8.84
C ALA A 66 2.52 3.50 -9.11
N ALA A 67 3.53 3.40 -9.98
CA ALA A 67 4.21 2.16 -10.30
C ALA A 67 4.90 1.56 -9.07
N ALA A 68 5.60 2.36 -8.29
CA ALA A 68 6.32 1.92 -7.09
C ALA A 68 5.39 1.31 -6.06
N VAL A 69 4.31 2.03 -5.76
CA VAL A 69 3.28 1.56 -4.83
C VAL A 69 2.63 0.27 -5.36
N ALA A 70 2.26 0.24 -6.64
CA ALA A 70 1.66 -0.94 -7.27
C ALA A 70 2.56 -2.18 -7.26
N ASN A 71 3.85 -2.01 -7.54
CA ASN A 71 4.85 -3.08 -7.47
C ASN A 71 5.07 -3.55 -6.03
N SER A 72 5.13 -2.64 -5.06
CA SER A 72 5.33 -2.97 -3.65
C SER A 72 4.21 -3.85 -3.06
N ALA A 73 3.01 -3.78 -3.64
CA ALA A 73 1.85 -4.54 -3.20
C ALA A 73 1.80 -5.98 -3.76
N GLN A 74 2.69 -6.38 -4.69
CA GLN A 74 2.63 -7.70 -5.32
C GLN A 74 2.74 -8.84 -4.30
N ILE A 75 3.61 -8.68 -3.30
CA ILE A 75 3.79 -9.61 -2.19
C ILE A 75 3.85 -8.78 -0.91
N LEU A 76 2.84 -8.95 -0.05
CA LEU A 76 2.76 -8.28 1.24
C LEU A 76 3.22 -9.22 2.36
N THR A 77 3.83 -8.63 3.40
CA THR A 77 4.30 -9.36 4.57
C THR A 77 3.56 -8.90 5.82
N ARG A 78 2.89 -9.83 6.49
CA ARG A 78 2.20 -9.59 7.76
C ARG A 78 3.22 -9.40 8.88
N GLN A 79 3.38 -8.17 9.38
CA GLN A 79 4.36 -7.86 10.45
C GLN A 79 4.24 -8.76 11.68
N SER A 80 3.01 -9.00 12.15
CA SER A 80 2.78 -9.76 13.38
C SER A 80 3.15 -11.24 13.27
N THR A 81 3.24 -11.80 12.06
CA THR A 81 3.52 -13.23 11.86
C THR A 81 4.71 -13.52 10.96
N GLY A 82 5.16 -12.54 10.16
CA GLY A 82 6.11 -12.70 9.07
C GLY A 82 5.55 -13.46 7.85
N GLU A 83 4.23 -13.61 7.74
CA GLU A 83 3.59 -14.36 6.64
C GLU A 83 3.51 -13.52 5.36
N GLU A 84 4.06 -14.04 4.27
CA GLU A 84 3.94 -13.45 2.93
C GLU A 84 2.67 -13.92 2.22
N TYR A 85 2.03 -13.03 1.47
CA TYR A 85 0.87 -13.34 0.66
C TYR A 85 0.76 -12.47 -0.59
N PRO A 86 0.20 -13.01 -1.69
CA PRO A 86 0.02 -12.25 -2.92
C PRO A 86 -1.08 -11.21 -2.76
N ALA A 87 -0.81 -10.02 -3.26
CA ALA A 87 -1.80 -8.97 -3.42
C ALA A 87 -1.55 -8.19 -4.72
N TRP A 88 -2.50 -7.35 -5.08
CA TRP A 88 -2.43 -6.46 -6.22
C TRP A 88 -3.01 -5.13 -5.80
N SER A 89 -2.44 -4.02 -6.24
CA SER A 89 -3.06 -2.72 -5.97
C SER A 89 -3.25 -1.89 -7.23
N ASP A 90 -4.38 -1.20 -7.27
CA ASP A 90 -4.65 -0.13 -8.22
C ASP A 90 -4.37 1.21 -7.52
N VAL A 91 -3.58 2.07 -8.16
CA VAL A 91 -3.12 3.34 -7.57
C VAL A 91 -3.58 4.50 -8.44
N VAL A 92 -4.29 5.45 -7.83
CA VAL A 92 -4.76 6.68 -8.47
C VAL A 92 -4.13 7.87 -7.77
N VAL A 93 -3.18 8.53 -8.43
CA VAL A 93 -2.47 9.68 -7.88
C VAL A 93 -3.30 10.94 -8.06
N LEU A 94 -3.57 11.62 -6.96
CA LEU A 94 -4.27 12.90 -6.87
C LEU A 94 -3.23 14.02 -6.80
N ARG A 95 -3.11 14.76 -7.90
CA ARG A 95 -2.31 15.98 -7.89
C ARG A 95 -3.12 17.12 -7.27
N PRO A 96 -2.57 17.87 -6.30
CA PRO A 96 -3.19 19.11 -5.86
C PRO A 96 -3.27 20.07 -7.06
N GLN A 97 -4.45 20.62 -7.35
CA GLN A 97 -4.63 21.61 -8.42
C GLN A 97 -4.11 23.01 -8.04
N ARG A 98 -3.36 23.13 -6.94
CA ARG A 98 -2.83 24.38 -6.41
C ARG A 98 -1.36 24.24 -6.01
N PRO A 99 -0.60 25.35 -5.97
CA PRO A 99 0.73 25.35 -5.38
C PRO A 99 0.70 24.82 -3.93
N ALA A 100 1.73 24.07 -3.56
CA ALA A 100 1.96 23.63 -2.19
C ALA A 100 2.11 24.85 -1.26
N GLN A 101 1.45 24.81 -0.11
CA GLN A 101 1.75 25.75 0.97
C GLN A 101 3.04 25.34 1.70
N PRO A 102 3.75 26.28 2.37
CA PRO A 102 5.01 25.98 3.06
C PRO A 102 4.89 24.93 4.17
N ASP A 103 3.69 24.71 4.69
CA ASP A 103 3.33 23.74 5.71
C ASP A 103 2.75 22.44 5.12
N GLU A 104 2.82 22.24 3.80
CA GLU A 104 2.35 21.01 3.15
C GLU A 104 3.48 20.15 2.60
N ALA A 105 4.67 20.73 2.37
CA ALA A 105 5.86 20.01 1.94
C ALA A 105 7.13 20.81 2.26
N PRO A 106 8.28 20.14 2.43
CA PRO A 106 9.55 20.83 2.61
C PRO A 106 9.99 21.55 1.32
N PRO A 107 10.89 22.55 1.41
CA PRO A 107 11.41 23.24 0.23
C PRO A 107 11.99 22.27 -0.80
N GLY A 108 11.57 22.40 -2.06
CA GLY A 108 11.97 21.49 -3.13
C GLY A 108 11.06 20.27 -3.30
N TRP A 109 9.96 20.18 -2.54
CA TRP A 109 8.98 19.10 -2.62
C TRP A 109 7.54 19.64 -2.76
N TYR A 110 6.61 18.80 -3.18
CA TYR A 110 5.18 19.09 -3.23
C TYR A 110 4.35 17.93 -2.66
N PRO A 111 3.23 18.22 -1.99
CA PRO A 111 2.36 17.19 -1.44
C PRO A 111 1.64 16.47 -2.58
N VAL A 112 1.48 15.17 -2.42
CA VAL A 112 0.72 14.30 -3.31
C VAL A 112 -0.10 13.33 -2.47
N GLU A 113 -1.36 13.16 -2.85
CA GLU A 113 -2.20 12.11 -2.30
C GLU A 113 -2.37 11.01 -3.35
N ALA A 114 -2.52 9.76 -2.94
CA ALA A 114 -2.85 8.66 -3.83
C ALA A 114 -3.93 7.78 -3.19
N PHE A 115 -4.96 7.45 -3.96
CA PHE A 115 -5.90 6.41 -3.58
C PHE A 115 -5.34 5.06 -3.98
N ILE A 116 -5.28 4.15 -3.01
CA ILE A 116 -4.77 2.81 -3.20
C ILE A 116 -5.88 1.83 -2.87
N LEU A 117 -6.21 0.97 -3.83
CA LEU A 117 -7.12 -0.15 -3.66
C LEU A 117 -6.33 -1.43 -3.73
N VAL A 118 -6.25 -2.17 -2.62
CA VAL A 118 -5.48 -3.40 -2.49
C VAL A 118 -6.42 -4.59 -2.51
N ARG A 119 -6.20 -5.48 -3.48
CA ARG A 119 -6.86 -6.77 -3.63
C ARG A 119 -5.93 -7.88 -3.14
N ALA A 120 -6.32 -8.59 -2.09
CA ALA A 120 -5.47 -9.63 -1.49
C ALA A 120 -6.21 -10.96 -1.36
N ARG A 121 -5.49 -12.07 -1.58
CA ARG A 121 -6.04 -13.42 -1.40
C ARG A 121 -5.69 -13.97 -0.02
N ARG A 122 -6.60 -13.86 0.95
CA ARG A 122 -6.35 -14.13 2.38
C ARG A 122 -7.56 -14.77 3.07
N PRO A 123 -7.40 -15.36 4.27
CA PRO A 123 -8.54 -15.79 5.07
C PRO A 123 -9.20 -14.57 5.76
N TRP A 124 -10.15 -13.94 5.09
CA TRP A 124 -10.86 -12.71 5.50
C TRP A 124 -11.82 -12.85 6.70
N SER A 125 -11.98 -14.06 7.24
CA SER A 125 -12.86 -14.33 8.40
C SER A 125 -12.33 -13.80 9.75
N LYS A 126 -11.25 -13.04 9.77
CA LYS A 126 -10.76 -12.36 10.97
C LYS A 126 -11.38 -10.96 11.05
N LEU A 127 -11.79 -10.56 12.25
CA LEU A 127 -12.04 -9.15 12.55
C LEU A 127 -10.80 -8.35 12.13
N ASP A 128 -11.00 -7.22 11.47
CA ASP A 128 -9.94 -6.25 11.11
C ASP A 128 -8.91 -6.73 10.06
N GLU A 129 -9.20 -7.76 9.25
CA GLU A 129 -8.28 -8.16 8.17
C GLU A 129 -8.07 -7.03 7.14
N ASP A 130 -9.08 -6.18 6.90
CA ASP A 130 -8.97 -4.96 6.08
C ASP A 130 -7.88 -4.02 6.59
N GLU A 131 -7.95 -3.64 7.87
CA GLU A 131 -6.99 -2.72 8.51
C GLU A 131 -5.58 -3.30 8.50
N GLN A 132 -5.49 -4.61 8.71
CA GLN A 132 -4.28 -5.37 8.61
C GLN A 132 -3.70 -5.35 7.18
N VAL A 133 -4.49 -5.60 6.14
CA VAL A 133 -4.03 -5.53 4.74
C VAL A 133 -3.60 -4.11 4.38
N ILE A 134 -4.34 -3.09 4.82
CA ILE A 134 -3.98 -1.68 4.65
C ILE A 134 -2.63 -1.38 5.31
N THR A 135 -2.42 -1.87 6.53
CA THR A 135 -1.17 -1.64 7.26
C THR A 135 0.03 -2.26 6.54
N ASP A 136 -0.08 -3.52 6.11
CA ASP A 136 1.00 -4.19 5.37
C ASP A 136 1.29 -3.49 4.04
N ALA A 137 0.25 -3.10 3.31
CA ALA A 137 0.40 -2.39 2.03
C ALA A 137 0.99 -0.99 2.19
N TYR A 138 0.56 -0.24 3.21
CA TYR A 138 1.14 1.05 3.54
C TYR A 138 2.63 0.95 3.88
N GLN A 139 3.02 -0.05 4.67
CA GLN A 139 4.43 -0.23 5.02
C GLN A 139 5.27 -0.58 3.79
N ALA A 140 4.81 -1.51 2.95
CA ALA A 140 5.50 -1.85 1.70
C ALA A 140 5.65 -0.62 0.78
N ALA A 141 4.59 0.18 0.66
CA ALA A 141 4.60 1.42 -0.11
C ALA A 141 5.57 2.45 0.50
N ARG A 142 5.49 2.70 1.82
CA ARG A 142 6.35 3.63 2.54
C ARG A 142 7.84 3.27 2.38
N ASP A 143 8.19 2.00 2.57
CA ASP A 143 9.57 1.54 2.48
C ASP A 143 10.11 1.64 1.05
N THR A 144 9.26 1.38 0.06
CA THR A 144 9.63 1.50 -1.37
C THR A 144 9.81 2.97 -1.76
N VAL A 145 8.84 3.83 -1.44
CA VAL A 145 8.90 5.28 -1.70
C VAL A 145 10.09 5.93 -0.98
N GLY A 146 10.35 5.55 0.27
CA GLY A 146 11.48 6.05 1.04
C GLY A 146 12.84 5.66 0.45
N ARG A 147 12.95 4.49 -0.19
CA ARG A 147 14.16 4.08 -0.93
C ARG A 147 14.32 4.84 -2.24
N MET A 148 13.22 5.17 -2.92
CA MET A 148 13.25 5.86 -4.22
C MET A 148 13.58 7.33 -4.13
N TRP A 149 13.11 8.02 -3.09
CA TRP A 149 13.40 9.44 -2.86
C TRP A 149 14.02 9.66 -1.48
N PRO A 150 15.31 9.28 -1.30
CA PRO A 150 16.00 9.44 -0.03
C PRO A 150 16.25 10.92 0.25
N GLY A 151 15.75 11.42 1.40
CA GLY A 151 15.98 12.80 1.83
C GLY A 151 14.72 13.55 2.29
N LEU A 152 13.55 12.91 2.24
CA LEU A 152 12.34 13.45 2.86
C LEU A 152 12.52 13.46 4.39
N PRO A 153 12.38 14.60 5.08
CA PRO A 153 12.46 14.65 6.53
C PRO A 153 11.35 13.80 7.18
N GLU A 154 11.61 13.29 8.37
CA GLU A 154 10.72 12.33 9.05
C GLU A 154 9.34 12.91 9.33
N GLU A 155 9.26 14.22 9.62
CA GLU A 155 7.99 14.92 9.84
C GLU A 155 7.11 15.01 8.57
N TRP A 156 7.68 14.77 7.39
CA TRP A 156 6.97 14.69 6.11
C TRP A 156 6.87 13.27 5.57
N ALA A 157 7.21 12.27 6.39
CA ALA A 157 7.15 10.87 5.98
C ALA A 157 5.75 10.50 5.47
N PRO A 158 5.65 9.52 4.54
CA PRO A 158 4.36 9.11 4.04
C PRO A 158 3.40 8.72 5.17
N ALA A 159 2.12 9.01 5.00
CA ALA A 159 1.06 8.66 5.93
C ALA A 159 -0.05 7.92 5.19
N ALA A 160 -0.81 7.11 5.94
CA ALA A 160 -1.98 6.41 5.41
C ALA A 160 -3.22 6.66 6.25
N MET A 161 -4.37 6.77 5.59
CA MET A 161 -5.68 6.86 6.23
C MET A 161 -6.67 5.93 5.52
N ASN A 162 -7.43 5.14 6.29
CA ASN A 162 -8.44 4.25 5.73
C ASN A 162 -9.48 5.03 4.90
N LEU A 163 -9.84 4.52 3.72
CA LEU A 163 -10.82 5.14 2.83
C LEU A 163 -12.17 5.38 3.50
N THR A 164 -12.63 4.53 4.41
CA THR A 164 -13.88 4.74 5.14
C THR A 164 -13.80 5.98 6.02
N THR A 165 -12.65 6.22 6.66
CA THR A 165 -12.40 7.44 7.44
C THR A 165 -12.35 8.66 6.54
N VAL A 166 -11.63 8.59 5.42
CA VAL A 166 -11.57 9.68 4.43
C VAL A 166 -12.96 10.01 3.88
N ALA A 167 -13.75 8.98 3.57
CA ALA A 167 -15.12 9.15 3.08
C ALA A 167 -16.00 9.83 4.14
N GLY A 168 -15.92 9.41 5.40
CA GLY A 168 -16.62 10.06 6.51
C GLY A 168 -16.24 11.54 6.64
N LEU A 169 -14.94 11.86 6.57
CA LEU A 169 -14.46 13.24 6.65
C LEU A 169 -14.87 14.10 5.45
N ARG A 170 -14.92 13.51 4.25
CA ARG A 170 -15.29 14.20 3.00
C ARG A 170 -16.79 14.16 2.68
N GLY A 171 -17.59 13.51 3.53
CA GLY A 171 -19.02 13.30 3.30
C GLY A 171 -19.33 12.44 2.08
N TRP A 172 -18.41 11.55 1.70
CA TRP A 172 -18.56 10.67 0.54
C TRP A 172 -19.41 9.46 0.87
N THR A 173 -20.21 9.03 -0.12
CA THR A 173 -20.99 7.81 -0.05
C THR A 173 -20.19 6.61 -0.56
N ASP A 174 -20.66 5.39 -0.27
CA ASP A 174 -20.13 4.17 -0.89
C ASP A 174 -20.18 4.22 -2.42
N ALA A 175 -21.15 4.92 -2.99
CA ALA A 175 -21.27 5.11 -4.43
C ALA A 175 -20.16 6.01 -4.99
N ASP A 176 -19.74 7.03 -4.23
CA ASP A 176 -18.63 7.91 -4.61
C ASP A 176 -17.31 7.18 -4.55
N LEU A 177 -17.07 6.38 -3.51
CA LEU A 177 -15.89 5.50 -3.42
C LEU A 177 -15.83 4.48 -4.56
N LYS A 178 -16.97 3.84 -4.88
CA LYS A 178 -17.08 2.92 -6.02
C LYS A 178 -16.84 3.63 -7.35
N ARG A 179 -17.38 4.83 -7.54
CA ARG A 179 -17.17 5.63 -8.74
C ARG A 179 -15.70 6.01 -8.90
N LEU A 180 -15.03 6.37 -7.80
CA LEU A 180 -13.62 6.72 -7.80
C LEU A 180 -12.72 5.52 -8.11
N ALA A 181 -13.06 4.34 -7.58
CA ALA A 181 -12.44 3.06 -7.96
C ALA A 181 -12.68 2.66 -9.43
N GLN A 182 -13.76 3.16 -10.04
CA GLN A 182 -14.16 2.89 -11.42
C GLN A 182 -13.81 4.02 -12.38
N ASP A 183 -13.25 5.14 -11.90
CA ASP A 183 -13.07 6.37 -12.67
C ASP A 183 -12.10 6.13 -13.84
N PRO A 184 -12.54 6.31 -15.10
CA PRO A 184 -11.70 6.17 -16.28
C PRO A 184 -10.50 7.14 -16.33
N LEU A 185 -10.59 8.34 -15.72
CA LEU A 185 -9.47 9.28 -15.58
C LEU A 185 -8.48 8.83 -14.48
N GLY A 186 -8.99 8.13 -13.46
CA GLY A 186 -8.15 7.35 -12.54
C GLY A 186 -7.49 6.16 -13.24
N ARG A 187 -8.18 5.52 -14.19
CA ARG A 187 -7.65 4.40 -15.00
C ARG A 187 -6.62 4.80 -16.05
N SER A 188 -6.66 6.02 -16.58
CA SER A 188 -5.61 6.52 -17.48
C SER A 188 -4.28 6.81 -16.76
N THR A 189 -4.31 6.90 -15.42
CA THR A 189 -3.14 7.00 -14.52
C THR A 189 -2.98 5.78 -13.61
N THR A 190 -3.83 4.76 -13.74
CA THR A 190 -3.70 3.49 -13.01
C THR A 190 -2.55 2.74 -13.63
N VAL A 191 -1.38 2.90 -13.05
CA VAL A 191 -0.21 2.10 -13.38
C VAL A 191 -0.35 0.81 -12.59
N GLY A 192 -0.56 -0.30 -13.29
CA GLY A 192 -0.36 -1.63 -12.70
C GLY A 192 1.11 -1.80 -12.33
N ALA A 193 1.45 -2.89 -11.65
CA ALA A 193 2.85 -3.19 -11.37
C ALA A 193 3.67 -3.24 -12.67
N ASP A 194 4.52 -2.23 -12.87
CA ASP A 194 5.38 -2.07 -14.03
C ASP A 194 6.83 -1.90 -13.55
N PRO A 195 7.64 -2.98 -13.57
CA PRO A 195 9.03 -2.92 -13.15
C PRO A 195 9.90 -2.01 -14.03
N SER A 196 9.49 -1.73 -15.27
CA SER A 196 10.29 -0.93 -16.21
C SER A 196 10.34 0.56 -15.84
N LEU A 197 9.44 1.00 -14.96
CA LEU A 197 9.37 2.36 -14.44
C LEU A 197 10.21 2.56 -13.17
N LEU A 198 10.83 1.49 -12.65
CA LEU A 198 11.65 1.52 -11.44
C LEU A 198 13.13 1.33 -11.76
N PRO A 199 14.05 1.94 -11.00
CA PRO A 199 15.49 1.69 -11.12
C PRO A 199 15.82 0.26 -10.66
N GLU A 200 16.88 -0.32 -11.20
CA GLU A 200 17.36 -1.64 -10.80
C GLU A 200 17.62 -1.69 -9.28
N GLY A 201 16.87 -2.53 -8.55
CA GLY A 201 17.03 -2.72 -7.10
C GLY A 201 16.07 -1.91 -6.19
N ALA A 202 15.07 -1.22 -6.76
CA ALA A 202 13.95 -0.65 -6.02
C ALA A 202 13.02 -1.71 -5.41
#